data_AF-A0A9N9IU45-F1
#
_entry.id   AF-A0A9N9IU45-F1
#
_cell.length_a   1.000
_cell.length_b   1.000
_cell.length_c   1.000
_cell.angle_alpha   90.00
_cell.angle_beta   90.00
_cell.angle_gamma   90.00
#
_symmetry.space_group_name_H-M   'P 1'
#
loop_
_entity.id
_entity.type
_entity.pdbx_description
1 polymer ?
#
loop_
_entity_poly.entity_id
_entity_poly.type
_entity_poly.pdbx_seq_one_letter_code
_entity_poly.pdbx_strand_id
1 'polypeptide(L)'
;TNTYPQNSIIKAQTKTYSFSYEIIQEGYYPLSPILAYIFPPNKYKIPDKYIVKTTFGKRSNQQTIKCLINYINNKPLYRIEFENQIVESKKSASKVANLYQDALNKIAQLKNPYKLYGSTRLNGIEIFGLQLQNIKKV
;
A
#
# COMPACT_ATOMS: atom_id res chain seq x y z
N THR A 1 5.15 13.49 26.29
CA THR A 1 5.15 12.04 26.58
C THR A 1 4.83 11.31 25.30
N ASN A 2 5.83 10.64 24.73
CA ASN A 2 5.79 10.08 23.37
C ASN A 2 5.41 8.59 23.47
N THR A 3 4.12 8.29 23.63
CA THR A 3 3.58 6.93 23.63
C THR A 3 3.34 6.47 22.19
N TYR A 4 4.40 6.41 21.41
CA TYR A 4 4.39 5.68 20.15
C TYR A 4 4.75 4.23 20.46
N PRO A 5 4.00 3.22 19.97
CA PRO A 5 4.39 1.83 20.19
C PRO A 5 5.81 1.62 19.68
N GLN A 6 6.66 1.06 20.52
CA GLN A 6 8.07 0.79 20.23
C GLN A 6 8.25 -0.19 19.05
N ASN A 7 7.16 -0.87 18.65
CA ASN A 7 7.08 -1.71 17.46
C ASN A 7 6.36 -0.95 16.32
N SER A 8 7.11 -0.55 15.30
CA SER A 8 6.60 0.01 14.03
C SER A 8 5.93 -1.04 13.13
N ILE A 9 5.93 -2.30 13.54
CA ILE A 9 5.42 -3.44 12.78
C ILE A 9 4.00 -3.78 13.25
N ILE A 10 3.02 -3.62 12.36
CA ILE A 10 1.62 -3.96 12.60
C ILE A 10 1.26 -5.18 11.74
N LYS A 11 0.72 -6.24 12.35
CA LYS A 11 0.25 -7.43 11.64
C LYS A 11 -1.26 -7.38 11.45
N ALA A 12 -1.73 -7.72 10.26
CA ALA A 12 -3.15 -7.88 9.95
C ALA A 12 -3.38 -9.17 9.16
N GLN A 13 -4.59 -9.71 9.22
CA GLN A 13 -4.96 -10.88 8.43
C GLN A 13 -6.32 -10.66 7.81
N THR A 14 -6.43 -10.95 6.52
CA THR A 14 -7.71 -11.11 5.83
C THR A 14 -7.99 -12.59 5.64
N LYS A 15 -9.18 -12.95 5.14
CA LYS A 15 -9.50 -14.34 4.78
C LYS A 15 -8.51 -14.93 3.76
N THR A 16 -7.85 -14.08 2.97
CA THR A 16 -7.03 -14.49 1.82
C THR A 16 -5.53 -14.31 2.06
N TYR A 17 -5.12 -13.29 2.80
CA TYR A 17 -3.72 -12.90 2.95
C TYR A 17 -3.37 -12.54 4.40
N SER A 18 -2.15 -12.90 4.80
CA SER A 18 -1.49 -12.26 5.94
C SER A 18 -0.79 -10.99 5.46
N PHE A 19 -0.90 -9.91 6.22
CA PHE A 19 -0.20 -8.65 6.00
C PHE A 19 0.67 -8.30 7.21
N SER A 20 1.85 -7.75 6.95
CA SER A 20 2.71 -7.10 7.93
C SER A 20 3.12 -5.74 7.38
N TYR A 21 2.92 -4.70 8.17
CA TYR A 21 3.20 -3.32 7.82
C TYR A 21 4.28 -2.80 8.72
N GLU A 22 5.41 -2.40 8.16
CA GLU A 22 6.46 -1.67 8.85
C GLU A 22 6.33 -0.20 8.45
N ILE A 23 5.82 0.63 9.36
CA ILE A 23 5.66 2.08 9.13
C ILE A 23 7.04 2.73 9.23
N ILE A 24 7.61 3.07 8.07
CA ILE A 24 8.91 3.75 7.99
C ILE A 24 8.74 5.24 8.24
N GLN A 25 7.65 5.83 7.73
CA GLN A 25 7.30 7.22 7.92
C GLN A 25 5.78 7.39 7.90
N GLU A 26 5.19 7.88 8.99
CA GLU A 26 3.74 8.14 9.10
C GLU A 26 3.24 9.24 8.17
N GLY A 27 4.11 10.20 7.82
CA GLY A 27 3.72 11.38 7.08
C GLY A 27 2.89 12.36 7.91
N TYR A 28 2.18 13.26 7.23
CA TYR A 28 1.24 14.20 7.85
C TYR A 28 0.00 14.38 6.97
N TYR A 29 -1.10 14.84 7.54
CA TYR A 29 -2.30 15.15 6.77
C TYR A 29 -2.26 16.62 6.30
N PRO A 30 -2.34 16.89 4.99
CA PRO A 30 -2.48 18.26 4.51
C PRO A 30 -3.71 18.96 5.10
N LEU A 31 -3.67 20.29 5.18
CA LEU A 31 -4.82 21.08 5.58
C LEU A 31 -5.89 21.12 4.48
N SER A 32 -7.14 21.38 4.87
CA SER A 32 -8.22 21.69 3.92
C SER A 32 -7.85 22.92 3.08
N PRO A 33 -8.17 22.98 1.76
CA PRO A 33 -8.98 22.03 0.98
C PRO A 33 -8.19 20.91 0.28
N ILE A 34 -6.89 20.75 0.59
CA ILE A 34 -5.99 19.81 -0.11
C ILE A 34 -6.17 18.37 0.39
N LEU A 35 -6.60 18.19 1.64
CA LEU A 35 -6.77 16.88 2.26
C LEU A 35 -7.67 15.96 1.42
N ALA A 36 -7.11 14.82 1.00
CA ALA A 36 -7.84 13.83 0.22
C ALA A 36 -8.31 12.68 1.12
N TYR A 37 -9.36 12.00 0.65
CA TYR A 37 -9.98 10.88 1.35
C TYR A 37 -10.17 9.70 0.41
N ILE A 38 -10.16 8.50 0.97
CA ILE A 38 -10.67 7.31 0.28
C ILE A 38 -12.20 7.46 0.10
N PHE A 39 -12.70 7.04 -1.05
CA PHE A 39 -14.13 7.02 -1.33
C PHE A 39 -14.89 6.06 -0.38
N PRO A 40 -16.20 6.29 -0.14
CA PRO A 40 -17.03 5.45 0.73
C PRO A 40 -16.95 3.94 0.41
N PRO A 41 -17.16 3.04 1.40
CA PRO A 41 -17.79 3.31 2.70
C PRO A 41 -16.84 3.92 3.75
N ASN A 42 -15.53 3.74 3.60
CA ASN A 42 -14.56 4.17 4.60
C ASN A 42 -13.82 5.44 4.15
N LYS A 43 -14.07 6.56 4.83
CA LYS A 43 -13.45 7.87 4.53
C LYS A 43 -12.09 8.04 5.20
N TYR A 44 -11.14 7.15 4.89
CA TYR A 44 -9.77 7.26 5.42
C TYR A 44 -9.07 8.50 4.87
N LYS A 45 -8.32 9.21 5.70
CA LYS A 45 -7.52 10.37 5.28
C LYS A 45 -6.28 9.90 4.54
N ILE A 46 -5.87 10.62 3.50
CA ILE A 46 -4.64 10.29 2.78
C ILE A 46 -3.48 11.13 3.34
N PRO A 47 -2.43 10.52 3.90
CA PRO A 47 -1.26 11.24 4.39
C PRO A 47 -0.33 11.64 3.24
N ASP A 48 0.38 12.74 3.43
CA ASP A 48 1.51 13.17 2.62
C ASP A 48 2.84 12.71 3.25
N LYS A 49 3.84 12.45 2.41
CA LYS A 49 5.16 11.89 2.77
C LYS A 49 5.06 10.59 3.60
N TYR A 50 4.06 9.77 3.32
CA TYR A 50 3.87 8.48 3.98
C TYR A 50 4.70 7.40 3.30
N ILE A 51 5.34 6.56 4.10
CA ILE A 51 6.15 5.42 3.64
C ILE A 51 5.87 4.23 4.54
N VAL A 52 5.42 3.14 3.92
CA VAL A 52 5.23 1.85 4.58
C VAL A 52 5.88 0.76 3.77
N LYS A 53 6.50 -0.20 4.45
CA LYS A 53 6.92 -1.44 3.86
C LYS A 53 5.88 -2.50 4.18
N THR A 54 5.27 -3.06 3.14
CA THR A 54 4.18 -4.02 3.26
C THR A 54 4.67 -5.38 2.80
N THR A 55 4.62 -6.36 3.71
CA THR A 55 4.79 -7.78 3.40
C THR A 55 3.43 -8.44 3.37
N PHE A 56 3.05 -9.06 2.26
CA PHE A 56 1.74 -9.68 2.09
C PHE A 56 1.79 -10.93 1.23
N GLY A 57 0.81 -11.82 1.38
CA GLY A 57 0.73 -13.06 0.60
C GLY A 57 0.30 -14.25 1.46
N LYS A 58 0.35 -15.45 0.87
CA LYS A 58 0.18 -16.72 1.60
C LYS A 58 1.53 -17.13 2.18
N ARG A 59 1.55 -17.76 3.36
CA ARG A 59 2.77 -18.10 4.17
C ARG A 59 4.06 -18.29 3.35
N SER A 60 4.10 -19.25 2.43
CA SER A 60 5.31 -19.61 1.67
C SER A 60 5.63 -18.70 0.47
N ASN A 61 4.70 -17.84 0.06
CA ASN A 61 4.78 -16.98 -1.12
C ASN A 61 4.48 -15.53 -0.76
N GLN A 62 5.04 -15.05 0.36
CA GLN A 62 4.93 -13.66 0.74
C GLN A 62 5.82 -12.77 -0.13
N GLN A 63 5.32 -11.60 -0.48
CA GLN A 63 6.04 -10.56 -1.20
C GLN A 63 6.19 -9.35 -0.29
N THR A 64 7.32 -8.66 -0.42
CA THR A 64 7.58 -7.43 0.32
C THR A 64 7.79 -6.29 -0.65
N ILE A 65 7.03 -5.22 -0.46
CA ILE A 65 7.06 -4.02 -1.29
C ILE A 65 7.13 -2.78 -0.43
N LYS A 66 7.60 -1.67 -1.01
CA LYS A 66 7.58 -0.37 -0.36
C LYS A 66 6.53 0.50 -1.02
N CYS A 67 5.60 1.01 -0.23
CA CYS A 67 4.52 1.86 -0.67
C CYS A 67 4.75 3.28 -0.18
N LEU A 68 4.57 4.26 -1.05
CA LEU A 68 4.79 5.67 -0.77
C LEU A 68 3.61 6.51 -1.22
N ILE A 69 3.26 7.53 -0.44
CA ILE A 69 2.29 8.54 -0.83
C ILE A 69 2.91 9.92 -0.66
N ASN A 70 2.90 10.69 -1.74
CA ASN A 70 3.32 12.09 -1.76
C ASN A 70 2.24 12.95 -2.41
N TYR A 71 2.06 14.17 -1.93
CA TYR A 71 1.20 15.14 -2.59
C TYR A 71 2.01 15.93 -3.62
N ILE A 72 1.58 15.88 -4.87
CA ILE A 72 2.15 16.65 -5.98
C ILE A 72 1.03 17.49 -6.57
N ASN A 73 1.22 18.81 -6.63
CA ASN A 73 0.21 19.77 -7.08
C ASN A 73 -1.14 19.55 -6.38
N ASN A 74 -1.11 19.46 -5.04
CA ASN A 74 -2.27 19.28 -4.17
C ASN A 74 -3.06 17.99 -4.39
N LYS A 75 -2.49 16.97 -5.04
CA LYS A 75 -3.13 15.66 -5.24
C LYS A 75 -2.19 14.52 -4.82
N PRO A 76 -2.73 13.45 -4.22
CA PRO A 76 -1.91 12.31 -3.85
C PRO A 76 -1.40 11.55 -5.09
N LEU A 77 -0.10 11.30 -5.11
CA LEU A 77 0.58 10.35 -5.97
C LEU A 77 0.86 9.09 -5.13
N TYR A 78 0.31 7.97 -5.58
CA TYR A 78 0.54 6.66 -4.96
C TYR A 78 1.64 5.95 -5.74
N ARG A 79 2.67 5.47 -5.04
CA ARG A 79 3.83 4.78 -5.60
C ARG A 79 4.04 3.42 -4.91
N ILE A 80 4.42 2.41 -5.69
CA ILE A 80 4.91 1.12 -5.19
C ILE A 80 6.29 0.86 -5.80
N GLU A 81 7.26 0.55 -4.95
CA GLU A 81 8.62 0.15 -5.32
C GLU A 81 8.82 -1.34 -4.98
N PHE A 82 9.30 -2.14 -5.94
CA PHE A 82 9.46 -3.59 -5.84
C PHE A 82 10.46 -4.10 -6.89
N GLU A 83 11.29 -5.12 -6.61
CA GLU A 83 12.20 -5.76 -7.59
C GLU A 83 12.91 -4.78 -8.57
N ASN A 84 13.44 -3.65 -8.06
CA ASN A 84 14.08 -2.58 -8.85
C ASN A 84 13.15 -1.86 -9.87
N GLN A 85 11.85 -2.00 -9.71
CA GLN A 85 10.80 -1.36 -10.50
C GLN A 85 9.98 -0.41 -9.64
N ILE A 86 9.35 0.55 -10.32
CA ILE A 86 8.47 1.54 -9.74
C ILE A 86 7.20 1.60 -10.56
N VAL A 87 6.05 1.54 -9.91
CA VAL A 87 4.76 1.86 -10.52
C VAL A 87 4.08 2.98 -9.74
N GLU A 88 3.37 3.84 -10.47
CA GLU A 88 2.74 5.03 -9.89
C GLU A 88 1.35 5.27 -10.46
N SER A 89 0.51 5.92 -9.65
CA SER A 89 -0.76 6.45 -10.13
C SER A 89 -1.21 7.65 -9.31
N LYS A 90 -1.77 8.66 -9.98
CA LYS A 90 -2.52 9.75 -9.33
C LYS A 90 -4.01 9.42 -9.16
N LYS A 91 -4.47 8.27 -9.69
CA LYS A 91 -5.90 7.92 -9.71
C LYS A 91 -6.38 7.38 -8.35
N SER A 92 -5.71 6.37 -7.82
CA SER A 92 -6.03 5.77 -6.51
C SER A 92 -4.96 4.77 -6.08
N ALA A 93 -4.93 4.45 -4.78
CA ALA A 93 -4.11 3.38 -4.23
C ALA A 93 -4.39 2.02 -4.92
N SER A 94 -5.66 1.69 -5.17
CA SER A 94 -6.01 0.43 -5.84
C SER A 94 -5.55 0.41 -7.30
N LYS A 95 -5.53 1.55 -8.00
CA LYS A 95 -5.02 1.58 -9.38
C LYS A 95 -3.54 1.24 -9.42
N VAL A 96 -2.72 1.82 -8.54
CA VAL A 96 -1.28 1.50 -8.49
C VAL A 96 -1.02 0.07 -8.02
N ALA A 97 -1.81 -0.45 -7.07
CA ALA A 97 -1.72 -1.85 -6.63
C ALA A 97 -1.97 -2.84 -7.77
N ASN A 98 -2.96 -2.57 -8.63
CA ASN A 98 -3.22 -3.40 -9.81
C ASN A 98 -2.12 -3.24 -10.88
N LEU A 99 -1.56 -2.03 -11.08
CA LEU A 99 -0.41 -1.84 -11.98
C LEU A 99 0.81 -2.65 -11.52
N TYR A 100 1.04 -2.72 -10.21
CA TYR A 100 2.06 -3.56 -9.62
C TYR A 100 1.81 -5.06 -9.91
N GLN A 101 0.57 -5.54 -9.72
CA GLN A 101 0.22 -6.92 -10.04
C GLN A 101 0.41 -7.25 -11.52
N ASP A 102 0.04 -6.33 -12.41
CA ASP A 102 0.25 -6.46 -13.86
C ASP A 102 1.74 -6.54 -14.20
N ALA A 103 2.57 -5.70 -13.56
CA ALA A 103 4.01 -5.71 -13.75
C ALA A 103 4.65 -7.01 -13.24
N LEU A 104 4.25 -7.51 -12.06
CA LEU A 104 4.68 -8.82 -11.56
C LEU A 104 4.30 -9.96 -12.51
N ASN A 105 3.07 -9.96 -13.01
CA ASN A 105 2.60 -10.97 -13.95
C ASN A 105 3.45 -10.94 -15.23
N LYS A 106 3.83 -9.76 -15.75
CA LYS A 106 4.73 -9.64 -16.91
C LYS A 106 6.13 -10.18 -16.61
N ILE A 107 6.73 -9.82 -15.48
CA ILE A 107 8.05 -10.34 -15.07
C ILE A 107 8.02 -11.86 -14.99
N ALA A 108 6.96 -12.41 -14.40
CA ALA A 108 6.82 -13.84 -14.26
C ALA A 108 6.60 -14.53 -15.61
N GLN A 109 5.80 -13.96 -16.53
CA GLN A 109 5.64 -14.46 -17.90
C GLN A 109 6.97 -14.52 -18.65
N LEU A 110 7.84 -13.52 -18.48
CA LEU A 110 9.18 -13.53 -19.06
C LEU A 110 10.06 -14.67 -18.50
N LYS A 111 9.87 -15.02 -17.22
CA LYS A 111 10.59 -16.12 -16.56
C LYS A 111 10.02 -17.50 -16.91
N ASN A 112 8.71 -17.61 -17.09
CA ASN A 112 8.01 -18.83 -17.48
C ASN A 112 6.74 -18.48 -18.30
N PRO A 113 6.80 -18.56 -19.64
CA PRO A 113 5.73 -18.11 -20.53
C PRO A 113 4.50 -19.04 -20.52
N TYR A 114 4.65 -20.28 -20.05
CA TYR A 114 3.57 -21.28 -20.03
C TYR A 114 2.75 -21.27 -18.73
N LYS A 115 3.19 -20.51 -17.72
CA LYS A 115 2.48 -20.42 -16.44
C LYS A 115 1.27 -19.50 -16.60
N LEU A 116 0.08 -20.00 -16.23
CA LEU A 116 -1.13 -19.19 -16.14
C LEU A 116 -1.02 -18.24 -14.94
N TYR A 117 -1.14 -16.95 -15.18
CA TYR A 117 -1.10 -15.92 -14.14
C TYR A 117 -2.52 -15.44 -13.83
N GLY A 118 -2.88 -15.46 -12.54
CA GLY A 118 -4.20 -15.04 -12.09
C GLY A 118 -4.44 -13.53 -12.23
N SER A 119 -5.71 -13.17 -12.40
CA SER A 119 -6.21 -11.78 -12.45
C SER A 119 -6.67 -11.31 -11.06
N THR A 120 -5.87 -11.57 -10.03
CA THR A 120 -6.25 -11.15 -8.68
C THR A 120 -6.09 -9.65 -8.56
N ARG A 121 -7.21 -8.93 -8.37
CA ARG A 121 -7.17 -7.49 -8.12
C ARG A 121 -6.72 -7.24 -6.68
N LEU A 122 -5.69 -6.43 -6.51
CA LEU A 122 -5.22 -6.03 -5.20
C LEU A 122 -6.03 -4.84 -4.67
N ASN A 123 -6.35 -4.89 -3.37
CA ASN A 123 -6.97 -3.79 -2.67
C ASN A 123 -5.88 -2.79 -2.23
N GLY A 124 -5.87 -1.60 -2.82
CA GLY A 124 -4.87 -0.59 -2.52
C GLY A 124 -4.94 -0.07 -1.08
N ILE A 125 -6.10 -0.12 -0.43
CA ILE A 125 -6.24 0.29 0.97
C ILE A 125 -5.39 -0.63 1.84
N GLU A 126 -5.56 -1.94 1.66
CA GLU A 126 -4.80 -2.97 2.37
C GLU A 126 -3.32 -2.87 2.02
N ILE A 127 -2.96 -2.81 0.74
CA ILE A 127 -1.55 -2.72 0.32
C ILE A 127 -0.81 -1.54 0.96
N PHE A 128 -1.46 -0.39 1.07
CA PHE A 128 -0.87 0.79 1.71
C PHE A 128 -1.09 0.85 3.23
N GLY A 129 -1.82 -0.10 3.82
CA GLY A 129 -2.16 -0.07 5.24
C GLY A 129 -3.00 1.14 5.66
N LEU A 130 -3.78 1.74 4.77
CA LEU A 130 -4.52 2.98 5.06
C LEU A 130 -5.64 2.77 6.10
N GLN A 131 -6.15 1.55 6.22
CA GLN A 131 -7.11 1.18 7.26
C GLN A 131 -6.52 1.24 8.68
N LEU A 132 -5.20 1.17 8.83
CA LEU A 132 -4.53 1.16 10.12
C LEU A 132 -4.69 2.50 10.86
N GLN A 133 -5.02 3.58 10.14
CA GLN A 133 -5.30 4.89 10.71
C GLN A 133 -6.47 4.88 11.71
N ASN A 134 -7.40 3.93 11.58
CA ASN A 134 -8.52 3.77 12.51
C ASN A 134 -8.21 2.87 13.71
N ILE A 135 -7.05 2.19 13.71
CA ILE A 135 -6.57 1.45 14.87
C ILE A 135 -5.97 2.50 15.81
N LYS A 136 -6.83 3.17 16.58
CA LYS A 136 -6.38 4.10 17.60
C LYS A 136 -5.44 3.38 18.56
N LYS A 137 -4.31 4.06 18.79
CA LYS A 137 -3.38 3.91 19.91
C LYS A 137 -4.20 3.64 21.19
N VAL A 138 -4.19 2.39 21.65
CA VAL A 138 -4.59 2.05 23.03
C VAL A 138 -3.42 2.38 23.93
#